data_AF-A0ABC8UGU1-F1
#
_entry.id   AF-A0ABC8UGU1-F1
#
_cell.length_a   1.000
_cell.length_b   1.000
_cell.length_c   1.000
_cell.angle_alpha   90.00
_cell.angle_beta   90.00
_cell.angle_gamma   90.00
#
_symmetry.space_group_name_H-M   'P 1'
#
loop_
_entity.id
_entity.type
_entity.pdbx_description
1 polymer ?
#
loop_
_entity_poly.entity_id
_entity_poly.type
_entity_poly.pdbx_seq_one_letter_code
_entity_poly.pdbx_strand_id
1 'polypeptide(L)'
;MVGPEYARYCGIEALEPLGIYLPGDINYPGGALFDPLNLSKDPKAFEELKVKEIKNGRLAMIAWLGFYAQAALTGKGPVQNLFEHISDPVHNNLLSTIKSL
;
A
#
# COMPACT_ATOMS: atom_id res chain seq x y z
N MET A 1 -16.53 15.41 11.58
CA MET A 1 -15.43 15.78 12.52
C MET A 1 -15.01 14.58 13.40
N VAL A 2 -15.05 13.33 12.90
CA VAL A 2 -14.81 12.13 13.75
C VAL A 2 -13.97 11.09 13.00
N GLY A 3 -12.93 11.57 12.32
CA GLY A 3 -11.99 10.72 11.61
C GLY A 3 -10.80 10.28 12.48
N PRO A 4 -9.82 9.58 11.90
CA PRO A 4 -8.61 9.14 12.59
C PRO A 4 -7.81 10.29 13.25
N GLU A 5 -7.93 11.52 12.75
CA GLU A 5 -7.34 12.70 13.42
C GLU A 5 -7.96 13.01 14.79
N TYR A 6 -9.23 12.66 15.00
CA TYR A 6 -9.94 12.85 16.27
C TYR A 6 -9.47 11.83 17.33
N ALA A 7 -9.03 10.65 16.90
CA ALA A 7 -8.45 9.61 17.77
C ALA A 7 -7.21 10.11 18.53
N ARG A 8 -6.45 11.01 17.90
CA ARG A 8 -5.23 11.60 18.46
C ARG A 8 -5.51 12.61 19.58
N TYR A 9 -6.71 13.21 19.60
CA TYR A 9 -7.11 14.21 20.60
C TYR A 9 -7.96 13.65 21.74
N CYS A 10 -8.84 12.67 21.46
CA CYS A 10 -9.81 12.16 22.45
C CYS A 10 -9.56 10.69 22.86
N GLY A 11 -8.56 10.03 22.27
CA GLY A 11 -8.27 8.61 22.50
C GLY A 11 -9.09 7.69 21.59
N ILE A 12 -8.52 6.52 21.31
CA ILE A 12 -9.08 5.50 20.40
C ILE A 12 -10.44 4.97 20.90
N GLU A 13 -10.66 4.98 22.23
CA GLU A 13 -11.92 4.59 22.88
C GLU A 13 -13.12 5.44 22.44
N ALA A 14 -12.89 6.70 22.04
CA ALA A 14 -13.95 7.59 21.56
C ALA A 14 -14.50 7.19 20.18
N LEU A 15 -13.81 6.31 19.45
CA LEU A 15 -14.18 5.87 18.10
C LEU A 15 -14.78 4.45 18.07
N GLU A 16 -14.73 3.72 19.18
CA GLU A 16 -15.48 2.46 19.37
C GLU A 16 -17.00 2.61 19.14
N PRO A 17 -17.70 3.62 19.69
CA PRO A 17 -19.14 3.77 19.49
C PRO A 17 -19.53 4.24 18.08
N LEU A 18 -18.56 4.62 17.24
CA LEU A 18 -18.78 5.19 15.90
C LEU A 18 -18.61 4.19 14.75
N GLY A 19 -18.22 2.95 15.02
CA GLY A 19 -18.15 1.90 13.99
C GLY A 19 -16.97 1.99 13.01
N ILE A 20 -16.20 3.08 13.02
CA ILE A 20 -15.08 3.34 12.09
C ILE A 20 -13.92 2.34 12.28
N TYR A 21 -13.86 1.69 13.45
CA TYR A 21 -12.80 0.75 13.83
C TYR A 21 -13.23 -0.72 13.91
N LEU A 22 -14.50 -1.04 13.68
CA LEU A 22 -15.00 -2.42 13.74
C LEU A 22 -14.97 -3.10 12.36
N PRO A 23 -14.70 -4.42 12.27
CA PRO A 23 -14.99 -5.21 11.08
C PRO A 23 -16.52 -5.22 10.85
N GLY A 24 -16.94 -4.85 9.63
CA GLY A 24 -18.35 -4.59 9.30
C GLY A 24 -18.61 -3.23 8.64
N ASP A 25 -17.57 -2.42 8.47
CA ASP A 25 -17.60 -1.21 7.65
C ASP A 25 -17.56 -1.59 6.14
N ILE A 26 -18.13 -0.76 5.25
CA ILE A 26 -18.24 -1.08 3.80
C ILE A 26 -16.87 -1.44 3.18
N ASN A 27 -15.80 -0.82 3.68
CA ASN A 27 -14.43 -1.02 3.19
C ASN A 27 -13.71 -2.20 3.87
N TYR A 28 -14.20 -2.70 5.01
CA TYR A 28 -13.59 -3.79 5.78
C TYR A 28 -14.68 -4.80 6.17
N PRO A 29 -15.13 -5.65 5.22
CA PRO A 29 -16.29 -6.52 5.40
C PRO A 29 -16.08 -7.58 6.49
N GLY A 30 -14.83 -7.94 6.80
CA GLY A 30 -14.50 -8.93 7.83
C GLY A 30 -15.14 -10.32 7.60
N GLY A 31 -15.16 -11.14 8.64
CA GLY A 31 -15.76 -12.48 8.63
C GLY A 31 -14.81 -13.59 8.17
N ALA A 32 -15.21 -14.85 8.37
CA ALA A 32 -14.34 -16.02 8.17
C ALA A 32 -13.86 -16.23 6.71
N LEU A 33 -14.51 -15.59 5.73
CA LEU A 33 -14.12 -15.60 4.32
C LEU A 33 -13.02 -14.58 3.99
N PHE A 34 -13.05 -13.40 4.60
CA PHE A 34 -12.12 -12.29 4.31
C PHE A 34 -11.03 -12.11 5.36
N ASP A 35 -11.24 -12.62 6.58
CA ASP A 35 -10.24 -12.73 7.64
C ASP A 35 -10.25 -14.14 8.25
N PRO A 36 -9.70 -15.14 7.53
CA PRO A 36 -9.65 -16.52 8.02
C PRO A 36 -8.71 -16.69 9.23
N LEU A 37 -7.75 -15.78 9.41
CA LEU A 37 -6.80 -15.78 10.53
C LEU A 37 -7.29 -14.98 11.74
N ASN A 38 -8.43 -14.30 11.60
CA ASN A 38 -9.09 -13.52 12.65
C ASN A 38 -8.11 -12.55 13.34
N LEU A 39 -7.31 -11.86 12.52
CA LEU A 39 -6.33 -10.86 12.94
C LEU A 39 -7.01 -9.53 13.34
N SER A 40 -8.29 -9.38 13.05
CA SER A 40 -9.10 -8.19 13.39
C SER A 40 -9.73 -8.22 14.79
N LYS A 41 -9.33 -9.13 15.69
CA LYS A 41 -9.95 -9.27 17.03
C LYS A 41 -9.63 -8.14 18.00
N ASP A 42 -8.41 -7.60 17.94
CA ASP A 42 -7.96 -6.54 18.85
C ASP A 42 -8.04 -5.18 18.12
N PRO A 43 -8.88 -4.23 18.61
CA PRO A 43 -9.08 -2.95 17.95
C PRO A 43 -7.78 -2.14 17.78
N LYS A 44 -6.82 -2.25 18.71
CA LYS A 44 -5.53 -1.54 18.59
C LYS A 44 -4.63 -2.14 17.51
N ALA A 45 -4.56 -3.46 17.45
CA ALA A 45 -3.80 -4.16 16.42
C ALA A 45 -4.42 -3.95 15.03
N PHE A 46 -5.76 -3.89 14.95
CA PHE A 46 -6.47 -3.68 13.69
C PHE A 46 -6.24 -2.29 13.10
N GLU A 47 -6.16 -1.23 13.92
CA GLU A 47 -5.79 0.10 13.45
C GLU A 47 -4.36 0.13 12.88
N GLU A 48 -3.41 -0.51 13.55
CA GLU A 48 -2.05 -0.60 13.05
C GLU A 48 -1.98 -1.36 11.71
N LEU A 49 -2.76 -2.44 11.57
CA LEU A 49 -2.86 -3.20 10.34
C LEU A 49 -3.50 -2.39 9.20
N LYS A 50 -4.56 -1.61 9.46
CA LYS A 50 -5.15 -0.68 8.47
C LYS A 50 -4.13 0.35 7.99
N VAL A 51 -3.34 0.92 8.89
CA VAL A 51 -2.29 1.89 8.52
C VAL A 51 -1.22 1.23 7.66
N LYS A 52 -0.80 0.00 8.00
CA LYS A 52 0.15 -0.78 7.20
C LYS A 52 -0.41 -1.08 5.81
N GLU A 53 -1.69 -1.45 5.71
CA GLU A 53 -2.38 -1.71 4.45
C GLU A 53 -2.38 -0.49 3.54
N ILE A 54 -2.77 0.69 4.04
CA ILE A 54 -2.80 1.92 3.23
C ILE A 54 -1.39 2.34 2.78
N LYS A 55 -0.37 2.19 3.64
CA LYS A 55 1.02 2.52 3.25
C LYS A 55 1.51 1.61 2.13
N ASN A 56 1.24 0.30 2.23
CA ASN A 56 1.61 -0.66 1.19
C ASN A 56 0.79 -0.46 -0.08
N GLY A 57 -0.51 -0.15 0.02
CA GLY A 57 -1.38 0.14 -1.12
C GLY A 57 -0.92 1.37 -1.90
N ARG A 58 -0.55 2.47 -1.22
CA ARG A 58 0.02 3.66 -1.86
C ARG A 58 1.33 3.36 -2.58
N LEU A 59 2.21 2.58 -1.93
CA LEU A 59 3.45 2.13 -2.55
C LEU A 59 3.19 1.27 -3.79
N ALA A 60 2.20 0.38 -3.72
CA ALA A 60 1.82 -0.49 -4.83
C ALA A 60 1.29 0.29 -6.03
N MET A 61 0.48 1.34 -5.83
CA MET A 61 0.00 2.19 -6.93
C MET A 61 1.16 2.88 -7.66
N ILE A 62 2.14 3.40 -6.92
CA ILE A 62 3.33 4.04 -7.49
C ILE A 62 4.19 3.01 -8.23
N ALA A 63 4.41 1.83 -7.63
CA ALA A 63 5.16 0.75 -8.26
C ALA A 63 4.53 0.30 -9.59
N TRP A 64 3.20 0.18 -9.61
CA TRP A 64 2.47 -0.22 -10.81
C TRP A 64 2.61 0.80 -11.92
N LEU A 65 2.44 2.10 -11.63
CA LEU A 65 2.71 3.18 -12.57
C LEU A 65 4.16 3.13 -13.09
N GLY A 66 5.13 2.88 -12.20
CA GLY A 66 6.53 2.69 -12.55
C GLY A 66 6.74 1.54 -13.53
N PHE A 67 6.07 0.40 -13.34
CA PHE A 67 6.16 -0.74 -14.27
C PHE A 67 5.59 -0.42 -15.65
N TYR A 68 4.49 0.34 -15.73
CA TYR A 68 3.97 0.81 -17.02
C TYR A 68 4.94 1.74 -17.74
N ALA A 69 5.49 2.73 -17.03
CA ALA A 69 6.44 3.67 -17.60
C ALA A 69 7.74 2.96 -18.03
N GLN A 70 8.25 2.04 -17.21
CA GLN A 70 9.44 1.24 -17.54
C GLN A 70 9.18 0.35 -18.75
N ALA A 71 8.05 -0.36 -18.82
CA ALA A 71 7.71 -1.19 -19.96
C ALA A 71 7.55 -0.36 -21.25
N ALA A 72 6.96 0.85 -21.16
CA ALA A 72 6.82 1.73 -22.32
C ALA A 72 8.16 2.25 -22.86
N LEU A 73 9.13 2.54 -21.98
CA LEU A 73 10.42 3.10 -22.37
C LEU A 73 11.47 2.04 -22.74
N THR A 74 11.50 0.91 -22.04
CA THR A 74 12.52 -0.15 -22.23
C THR A 74 12.01 -1.33 -23.04
N GLY A 75 10.70 -1.55 -23.12
CA GLY A 75 10.10 -2.72 -23.77
C GLY A 75 10.36 -4.07 -23.09
N LYS A 76 11.02 -4.08 -21.91
CA LYS A 76 11.40 -5.28 -21.18
C LYS A 76 10.53 -5.47 -19.93
N GLY A 77 10.50 -6.71 -19.43
CA GLY A 77 9.80 -7.03 -18.19
C GLY A 77 10.39 -6.31 -16.97
N PRO A 78 9.58 -5.94 -15.96
CA PRO A 78 10.03 -5.15 -14.81
C PRO A 78 11.13 -5.86 -13.99
N VAL A 79 11.09 -7.18 -13.89
CA VAL A 79 12.11 -7.98 -13.21
C VAL A 79 13.43 -7.95 -13.97
N GLN A 80 13.38 -7.99 -15.30
CA GLN A 80 14.58 -7.97 -16.12
C GLN A 80 15.26 -6.60 -16.09
N ASN A 81 14.49 -5.52 -16.13
CA ASN A 81 15.00 -4.15 -15.93
C ASN A 81 15.67 -3.99 -14.56
N LEU A 82 15.12 -4.63 -13.51
CA LEU A 82 15.73 -4.60 -12.19
C LEU A 82 17.10 -5.30 -12.19
N PHE A 83 17.21 -6.49 -12.78
CA PHE A 83 18.48 -7.21 -12.87
C PHE A 83 19.53 -6.47 -13.70
N GLU A 84 19.12 -5.84 -14.80
CA GLU A 84 20.01 -5.04 -15.64
C GLU A 84 20.49 -3.77 -14.94
N HIS A 85 19.63 -3.11 -14.16
CA HIS A 85 20.01 -1.96 -13.34
C HIS A 85 20.92 -2.35 -12.16
N ILE A 86 20.69 -3.49 -11.51
CA ILE A 86 21.56 -4.00 -10.44
C ILE A 86 22.94 -4.38 -10.98
N SER A 87 23.01 -4.95 -12.18
CA SER A 87 24.27 -5.38 -12.80
C SER A 87 25.12 -4.20 -13.23
N ASP A 88 24.52 -3.16 -13.80
CA ASP A 88 25.22 -1.96 -14.29
C ASP A 88 24.46 -0.67 -13.96
N PRO A 89 24.55 -0.16 -12.72
CA PRO A 89 23.73 0.95 -12.23
C PRO A 89 24.10 2.31 -12.83
N VAL A 90 25.23 2.43 -13.52
CA VAL A 90 25.66 3.70 -14.15
C VAL A 90 25.14 3.81 -15.59
N HIS A 91 25.00 2.68 -16.29
CA HIS A 91 24.67 2.65 -17.71
C HIS A 91 23.20 2.31 -17.98
N ASN A 92 22.54 1.56 -17.11
CA ASN A 92 21.13 1.17 -17.26
C ASN A 92 20.25 2.06 -16.37
N ASN A 93 20.04 3.30 -16.79
CA ASN A 93 19.34 4.33 -16.03
C ASN A 93 18.25 5.00 -16.85
N LEU A 94 17.33 5.68 -16.17
CA LEU A 94 16.28 6.47 -16.83
C LEU A 94 16.86 7.47 -17.85
N LEU A 95 18.01 8.08 -17.54
CA LEU A 95 18.70 9.02 -18.44
C LEU A 95 19.25 8.34 -19.71
N SER A 96 19.74 7.10 -19.62
CA SER A 96 20.20 6.40 -20.81
C SER A 96 19.04 5.92 -21.67
N THR A 97 17.92 5.52 -21.06
CA THR A 97 16.70 5.12 -21.79
C THR A 97 16.03 6.31 -22.50
N ILE A 98 16.04 7.51 -21.90
CA ILE A 98 15.51 8.73 -22.56
C ILE A 98 16.44 9.20 -23.68
N LYS A 99 17.76 9.07 -23.50
CA LYS A 99 18.74 9.45 -24.54
C LYS A 99 18.74 8.48 -25.73
N SER A 100 18.30 7.23 -25.53
CA SER A 100 18.18 6.22 -26.59
C SER A 100 16.86 6.28 -27.36
N LEU A 101 15.91 7.11 -26.92
CA LEU A 101 14.67 7.42 -27.62
C LEU A 101 14.93 8.44 -28.74
#